data_AF-F4H1T9-F1
#
_entry.id   AF-F4H1T9-F1
#
_cell.length_a   1.000
_cell.length_b   1.000
_cell.length_c   1.000
_cell.angle_alpha   90.00
_cell.angle_beta   90.00
_cell.angle_gamma   90.00
#
_symmetry.space_group_name_H-M   'P 1'
#
loop_
_entity.id
_entity.type
_entity.pdbx_description
1 polymer ?
#
loop_
_entity_poly.entity_id
_entity_poly.type
_entity_poly.pdbx_seq_one_letter_code
_entity_poly.pdbx_strand_id
1 'polypeptide(L)'
;MRRDPADAADDENWTGGYYELAIDLGPHDDGRLDAAVRALWAAAGLEPPFRRLDPRQRPDVSARALLDGHLHARVTVPGLGRTVCTVLVVREVTDDGGVTRHGDDWLDLCLPLGALSHLDARVGAYPFSHAPSRAWREPVEQWFAGVAGAVFGSVPFAYALTGFEVSGFGAEDAADGRTGLYERAADGTLRVAPVTAW
;
A
#
# COMPACT_ATOMS: atom_id res chain seq x y z
N MET A 1 4.33 16.17 24.47
CA MET A 1 2.98 15.68 24.13
C MET A 1 3.15 14.68 23.01
N ARG A 2 2.67 13.44 23.13
CA ARG A 2 2.79 12.44 22.06
C ARG A 2 1.84 12.86 20.93
N ARG A 3 2.35 13.05 19.71
CA ARG A 3 1.53 13.36 18.54
C ARG A 3 0.60 12.19 18.25
N ASP A 4 -0.60 12.48 17.73
CA ASP A 4 -1.57 11.45 17.35
C ASP A 4 -1.23 10.94 15.93
N PRO A 5 -0.82 9.67 15.77
CA PRO A 5 -0.49 9.09 14.47
C PRO A 5 -1.70 9.00 13.52
N ALA A 6 -2.92 9.19 14.02
CA ALA A 6 -4.16 9.17 13.25
C ALA A 6 -4.70 10.59 12.95
N ASP A 7 -3.99 11.65 13.37
CA ASP A 7 -4.35 13.03 13.04
C ASP A 7 -3.93 13.36 11.61
N ALA A 8 -4.90 13.35 10.70
CA ALA A 8 -4.69 13.68 9.30
C ALA A 8 -4.27 15.14 9.05
N ALA A 9 -4.50 16.04 10.01
CA ALA A 9 -4.11 17.44 9.92
C ALA A 9 -2.66 17.71 10.37
N ASP A 10 -2.01 16.72 11.00
CA ASP A 10 -0.59 16.83 11.34
C ASP A 10 0.27 16.50 10.12
N ASP A 11 0.97 17.50 9.58
CA ASP A 11 1.82 17.33 8.40
C ASP A 11 3.00 16.37 8.63
N GLU A 12 3.50 16.25 9.88
CA GLU A 12 4.59 15.32 10.20
C GLU A 12 4.19 13.86 9.99
N ASN A 13 2.90 13.55 10.14
CA ASN A 13 2.39 12.20 9.86
C ASN A 13 2.60 11.77 8.42
N TRP A 14 2.82 12.69 7.47
CA TRP A 14 2.88 12.42 6.03
C TRP A 14 4.31 12.54 5.46
N THR A 15 5.33 12.46 6.31
CA THR A 15 6.74 12.60 5.94
C THR A 15 7.45 11.25 5.89
N GLY A 16 8.67 11.24 5.33
CA GLY A 16 9.58 10.09 5.40
C GLY A 16 9.34 8.97 4.37
N GLY A 17 8.44 9.17 3.40
CA GLY A 17 8.07 8.14 2.43
C GLY A 17 7.05 7.15 2.99
N TYR A 18 6.89 6.02 2.32
CA TYR A 18 5.83 5.06 2.62
C TYR A 18 6.35 3.64 2.77
N TYR A 19 5.78 2.92 3.73
CA TYR A 19 5.79 1.47 3.75
C TYR A 19 4.47 0.99 3.16
N GLU A 20 4.50 0.22 2.09
CA GLU A 20 3.31 -0.02 1.27
C GLU A 20 3.13 -1.48 0.88
N LEU A 21 1.89 -1.80 0.54
CA LEU A 21 1.48 -2.94 -0.26
C LEU A 21 1.14 -2.40 -1.66
N ALA A 22 1.90 -2.82 -2.67
CA ALA A 22 1.67 -2.48 -4.07
C ALA A 22 1.19 -3.72 -4.83
N ILE A 23 0.00 -3.66 -5.42
CA ILE A 23 -0.62 -4.79 -6.14
C ILE A 23 -0.63 -4.49 -7.63
N ASP A 24 0.09 -5.30 -8.41
CA ASP A 24 0.02 -5.25 -9.88
C ASP A 24 -1.25 -5.98 -10.35
N LEU A 25 -2.28 -5.20 -10.71
CA LEU A 25 -3.53 -5.74 -11.18
C LEU A 25 -3.46 -6.22 -12.64
N GLY A 26 -2.34 -6.03 -13.35
CA GLY A 26 -2.17 -6.29 -14.78
C GLY A 26 -2.75 -5.20 -15.70
N PRO A 27 -2.97 -5.50 -17.00
CA PRO A 27 -3.27 -4.47 -18.00
C PRO A 27 -4.52 -3.66 -17.70
N HIS A 28 -4.47 -2.33 -17.87
CA HIS A 28 -5.56 -1.40 -17.53
C HIS A 28 -6.98 -1.97 -17.74
N ASP A 29 -7.73 -2.04 -16.64
CA ASP A 29 -9.16 -2.42 -16.61
C ASP A 29 -9.87 -1.72 -15.43
N ASP A 30 -10.70 -0.71 -15.74
CA ASP A 30 -11.40 0.08 -14.71
C ASP A 30 -12.38 -0.76 -13.87
N GLY A 31 -12.96 -1.82 -14.43
CA GLY A 31 -13.88 -2.70 -13.70
C GLY A 31 -13.12 -3.58 -12.70
N ARG A 32 -11.96 -4.10 -13.13
CA ARG A 32 -11.04 -4.83 -12.26
C ARG A 32 -10.48 -3.95 -11.15
N LEU A 33 -10.11 -2.72 -11.50
CA LEU A 33 -9.63 -1.74 -10.54
C LEU A 33 -10.71 -1.40 -9.51
N ASP A 34 -11.95 -1.12 -9.91
CA ASP A 34 -13.02 -0.79 -8.95
C ASP A 34 -13.31 -1.95 -7.98
N ALA A 35 -13.30 -3.19 -8.48
CA ALA A 35 -13.45 -4.37 -7.65
C ALA A 35 -12.29 -4.53 -6.65
N ALA A 36 -11.05 -4.35 -7.10
CA ALA A 36 -9.85 -4.44 -6.25
C ALA A 36 -9.86 -3.35 -5.17
N VAL A 37 -10.23 -2.11 -5.51
CA VAL A 37 -10.32 -0.99 -4.58
C VAL A 37 -11.32 -1.27 -3.46
N ARG A 38 -12.51 -1.79 -3.79
CA ARG A 38 -13.52 -2.15 -2.78
C ARG A 38 -13.07 -3.30 -1.90
N ALA A 39 -12.45 -4.34 -2.49
CA ALA A 39 -11.92 -5.48 -1.75
C ALA A 39 -10.83 -5.04 -0.77
N LEU A 40 -9.88 -4.21 -1.23
CA LEU A 40 -8.81 -3.66 -0.42
C LEU A 40 -9.37 -2.83 0.73
N TRP A 41 -10.27 -1.88 0.44
CA TRP A 41 -10.84 -0.99 1.46
C TRP A 41 -11.54 -1.76 2.58
N ALA A 42 -12.33 -2.78 2.20
CA ALA A 42 -13.06 -3.62 3.14
C ALA A 42 -12.12 -4.52 3.96
N ALA A 43 -11.17 -5.19 3.29
CA ALA A 43 -10.23 -6.10 3.96
C ALA A 43 -9.28 -5.38 4.92
N ALA A 44 -8.82 -4.19 4.54
CA ALA A 44 -7.96 -3.34 5.36
C ALA A 44 -8.71 -2.67 6.52
N GLY A 45 -10.04 -2.68 6.52
CA GLY A 45 -10.85 -2.02 7.56
C GLY A 45 -10.65 -0.51 7.58
N LEU A 46 -10.47 0.10 6.41
CA LEU A 46 -10.23 1.54 6.29
C LEU A 46 -11.49 2.33 6.64
N GLU A 47 -11.31 3.39 7.45
CA GLU A 47 -12.38 4.36 7.71
C GLU A 47 -12.83 5.07 6.41
N PRO A 48 -13.98 5.78 6.40
CA PRO A 48 -14.44 6.50 5.21
C PRO A 48 -13.34 7.42 4.63
N PRO A 49 -13.15 7.42 3.30
CA PRO A 49 -12.08 8.16 2.66
C PRO A 49 -12.25 9.67 2.80
N PHE A 50 -11.12 10.37 2.75
CA PHE A 50 -11.07 11.83 2.64
C PHE A 50 -9.96 12.29 1.69
N ARG A 51 -10.06 13.54 1.25
CA ARG A 51 -8.96 14.25 0.57
C ARG A 51 -8.25 15.13 1.57
N ARG A 52 -6.95 14.96 1.77
CA ARG A 52 -6.19 15.75 2.73
C ARG A 52 -6.21 17.25 2.41
N LEU A 53 -6.08 17.62 1.13
CA LEU A 53 -6.07 19.01 0.69
C LEU A 53 -7.46 19.68 0.65
N ASP A 54 -8.54 18.89 0.68
CA ASP A 54 -9.91 19.40 0.83
C ASP A 54 -10.74 18.46 1.72
N PRO A 55 -10.57 18.54 3.06
CA PRO A 55 -11.24 17.64 4.00
C PRO A 55 -12.74 17.77 4.05
N ARG A 56 -13.38 18.65 3.24
CA ARG A 56 -14.83 18.73 3.09
C ARG A 56 -15.35 17.76 2.04
N GLN A 57 -14.49 17.32 1.12
CA GLN A 57 -14.85 16.28 0.17
C GLN A 57 -15.04 14.95 0.88
N ARG A 58 -16.08 14.24 0.49
CA ARG A 58 -16.42 12.89 0.94
C ARG A 58 -16.46 12.01 -0.31
N PRO A 59 -15.30 11.64 -0.87
CA PRO A 59 -15.27 10.79 -2.04
C PRO A 59 -15.87 9.41 -1.71
N ASP A 60 -16.41 8.73 -2.71
CA ASP A 60 -16.77 7.33 -2.57
C ASP A 60 -15.53 6.44 -2.74
N VAL A 61 -15.59 5.22 -2.20
CA VAL A 61 -14.58 4.18 -2.47
C VAL A 61 -14.82 3.62 -3.87
N SER A 62 -14.06 4.12 -4.85
CA SER A 62 -14.17 3.74 -6.26
C SER A 62 -12.86 3.96 -7.02
N ALA A 63 -12.70 3.26 -8.15
CA ALA A 63 -11.61 3.48 -9.09
C ALA A 63 -11.58 4.95 -9.57
N ARG A 64 -12.74 5.50 -9.93
CA ARG A 64 -12.86 6.89 -10.39
C ARG A 64 -12.30 7.88 -9.36
N ALA A 65 -12.65 7.71 -8.09
CA ALA A 65 -12.14 8.58 -7.04
C ALA A 65 -10.61 8.48 -6.91
N LEU A 66 -10.00 7.30 -7.10
CA LEU A 66 -8.54 7.16 -7.09
C LEU A 66 -7.87 7.76 -8.32
N LEU A 67 -8.51 7.69 -9.49
CA LEU A 67 -8.03 8.35 -10.70
C LEU A 67 -8.08 9.88 -10.61
N ASP A 68 -9.01 10.43 -9.82
CA ASP A 68 -9.08 11.85 -9.49
C ASP A 68 -8.03 12.28 -8.43
N GLY A 69 -7.24 11.32 -7.89
CA GLY A 69 -6.13 11.56 -6.97
C GLY A 69 -6.12 10.60 -5.78
N HIS A 70 -5.23 10.84 -4.82
CA HIS A 70 -5.06 9.96 -3.66
C HIS A 70 -6.25 10.01 -2.70
N LEU A 71 -6.68 8.84 -2.22
CA LEU A 71 -7.62 8.74 -1.11
C LEU A 71 -6.85 8.50 0.18
N HIS A 72 -7.25 9.20 1.24
CA HIS A 72 -6.63 9.05 2.54
C HIS A 72 -7.66 8.45 3.48
N ALA A 73 -7.21 7.66 4.45
CA ALA A 73 -8.06 7.09 5.46
C ALA A 73 -7.33 7.02 6.80
N ARG A 74 -8.09 6.65 7.83
CA ARG A 74 -7.53 6.16 9.08
C ARG A 74 -7.73 4.66 9.15
N VAL A 75 -6.81 3.99 9.81
CA VAL A 75 -6.78 2.54 9.92
C VAL A 75 -6.22 2.12 11.26
N THR A 76 -6.64 0.95 11.75
CA THR A 76 -6.00 0.28 12.89
C THR A 76 -5.22 -0.91 12.36
N VAL A 77 -3.89 -0.86 12.44
CA VAL A 77 -3.03 -1.99 12.11
C VAL A 77 -2.95 -2.92 13.33
N PRO A 78 -3.41 -4.17 13.22
CA PRO A 78 -3.37 -5.13 14.32
C PRO A 78 -1.95 -5.28 14.87
N GLY A 79 -1.80 -5.22 16.19
CA GLY A 79 -0.49 -5.34 16.85
C GLY A 79 0.39 -4.08 16.84
N LEU A 80 0.01 -3.02 16.12
CA LEU A 80 0.79 -1.78 16.05
C LEU A 80 0.01 -0.55 16.56
N GLY A 81 -1.22 -0.34 16.08
CA GLY A 81 -2.09 0.75 16.53
C GLY A 81 -2.80 1.49 15.40
N ARG A 82 -3.47 2.60 15.78
CA ARG A 82 -4.24 3.42 14.85
C ARG A 82 -3.36 4.49 14.20
N THR A 83 -3.47 4.67 12.89
CA THR A 83 -2.69 5.61 12.10
C THR A 83 -3.47 6.12 10.87
N VAL A 84 -2.87 7.01 10.10
CA VAL A 84 -3.31 7.40 8.77
C VAL A 84 -2.71 6.50 7.69
N CYS A 85 -3.38 6.39 6.55
CA CYS A 85 -2.88 5.73 5.36
C CYS A 85 -3.31 6.47 4.09
N THR A 86 -2.63 6.16 3.00
CA THR A 86 -2.98 6.61 1.65
C THR A 86 -3.28 5.41 0.77
N VAL A 87 -4.28 5.52 -0.09
CA VAL A 87 -4.54 4.61 -1.20
C VAL A 87 -4.42 5.42 -2.48
N LEU A 88 -3.68 4.90 -3.45
CA LEU A 88 -3.51 5.52 -4.77
C LEU A 88 -3.49 4.44 -5.86
N VAL A 89 -3.61 4.92 -7.09
CA VAL A 89 -3.47 4.09 -8.30
C VAL A 89 -2.38 4.69 -9.15
N VAL A 90 -1.47 3.84 -9.63
CA VAL A 90 -0.52 4.19 -10.67
C VAL A 90 -0.93 3.44 -11.93
N ARG A 91 -1.33 4.18 -12.96
CA ARG A 91 -1.54 3.63 -14.29
C ARG A 91 -0.27 3.81 -15.08
N GLU A 92 0.44 2.72 -15.35
CA GLU A 92 1.68 2.81 -16.10
C GLU A 92 1.42 3.30 -17.51
N VAL A 93 2.23 4.27 -17.94
CA VAL A 93 2.20 4.81 -19.28
C VAL A 93 3.63 4.98 -19.75
N THR A 94 3.99 4.29 -20.83
CA THR A 94 5.27 4.50 -21.50
C THR A 94 5.05 5.27 -22.78
N ASP A 95 5.84 6.32 -23.03
CA ASP A 95 5.93 6.98 -24.32
C ASP A 95 7.22 6.52 -25.03
N ASP A 96 7.06 5.78 -26.11
CA ASP A 96 8.17 5.38 -26.99
C ASP A 96 7.99 6.07 -28.35
N GLY A 97 8.69 7.19 -28.53
CA GLY A 97 8.72 7.94 -29.78
C GLY A 97 7.39 8.59 -30.18
N GLY A 98 6.56 9.01 -29.22
CA GLY A 98 5.24 9.61 -29.44
C GLY A 98 4.10 8.58 -29.48
N VAL A 99 4.39 7.31 -29.18
CA VAL A 99 3.39 6.25 -29.03
C VAL A 99 3.22 5.95 -27.55
N THR A 100 2.10 6.42 -27.01
CA THR A 100 1.65 6.07 -25.66
C THR A 100 1.23 4.60 -25.62
N ARG A 101 1.93 3.80 -24.82
CA ARG A 101 1.49 2.45 -24.43
C ARG A 101 1.06 2.47 -22.98
N HIS A 102 -0.07 1.85 -22.71
CA HIS A 102 -0.54 1.62 -21.35
C HIS A 102 0.10 0.32 -20.84
N GLY A 103 0.75 0.42 -19.69
CA GLY A 103 1.21 -0.72 -18.91
C GLY A 103 0.11 -1.19 -17.95
N ASP A 104 0.54 -1.67 -16.80
CA ASP A 104 -0.36 -2.26 -15.82
C ASP A 104 -0.94 -1.20 -14.86
N ASP A 105 -2.09 -1.53 -14.25
CA ASP A 105 -2.68 -0.75 -13.17
C ASP A 105 -2.13 -1.27 -11.83
N TRP A 106 -1.48 -0.39 -11.08
CA TRP A 106 -1.03 -0.66 -9.72
C TRP A 106 -1.99 -0.06 -8.70
N LEU A 107 -2.34 -0.83 -7.68
CA LEU A 107 -3.12 -0.38 -6.54
C LEU A 107 -2.28 -0.44 -5.26
N ASP A 108 -2.07 0.73 -4.67
CA ASP A 108 -1.14 0.88 -3.55
C ASP A 108 -1.89 1.24 -2.27
N LEU A 109 -1.55 0.55 -1.17
CA LEU A 109 -1.94 0.90 0.19
C LEU A 109 -0.70 1.25 0.99
N CYS A 110 -0.56 2.52 1.32
CA CYS A 110 0.66 3.11 1.86
C CYS A 110 0.45 3.57 3.31
N LEU A 111 1.35 3.15 4.20
CA LEU A 111 1.49 3.67 5.55
C LEU A 111 2.65 4.68 5.58
N PRO A 112 2.39 5.97 5.84
CA PRO A 112 3.45 6.98 5.93
C PRO A 112 4.44 6.67 7.07
N LEU A 113 5.74 6.76 6.82
CA LEU A 113 6.75 6.48 7.84
C LEU A 113 6.70 7.50 8.99
N GLY A 114 6.35 8.75 8.72
CA GLY A 114 6.16 9.79 9.74
C GLY A 114 5.14 9.38 10.80
N ALA A 115 3.95 8.97 10.38
CA ALA A 115 2.92 8.47 11.30
C ALA A 115 3.35 7.17 12.00
N LEU A 116 3.96 6.23 11.28
CA LEU A 116 4.49 4.99 11.88
C LEU A 116 5.54 5.27 12.97
N SER A 117 6.38 6.30 12.80
CA SER A 117 7.38 6.69 13.79
C SER A 117 6.80 7.13 15.14
N HIS A 118 5.55 7.59 15.13
CA HIS A 118 4.82 7.95 16.35
C HIS A 118 4.17 6.75 17.03
N LEU A 119 3.99 5.63 16.31
CA LEU A 119 3.58 4.35 16.88
C LEU A 119 4.78 3.56 17.42
N ASP A 120 5.91 3.60 16.70
CA ASP A 120 7.13 2.91 17.08
C ASP A 120 8.38 3.73 16.71
N ALA A 121 9.11 4.18 17.73
CA ALA A 121 10.32 4.99 17.56
C ALA A 121 11.44 4.27 16.79
N ARG A 122 11.38 2.93 16.64
CA ARG A 122 12.35 2.15 15.86
C ARG A 122 12.19 2.30 14.35
N VAL A 123 11.09 2.88 13.87
CA VAL A 123 10.94 3.26 12.45
C VAL A 123 12.08 4.20 12.05
N GLY A 124 12.38 5.20 12.89
CA GLY A 124 13.54 6.07 12.74
C GLY A 124 13.72 6.60 11.31
N ALA A 125 14.92 6.41 10.75
CA ALA A 125 15.26 6.78 9.38
C ALA A 125 15.22 5.58 8.42
N TYR A 126 14.34 4.59 8.64
CA TYR A 126 14.14 3.49 7.71
C TYR A 126 13.87 4.00 6.28
N PRO A 127 14.39 3.34 5.22
CA PRO A 127 15.26 2.16 5.23
C PRO A 127 16.77 2.48 5.35
N PHE A 128 17.14 3.74 5.60
CA PHE A 128 18.52 4.24 5.61
C PHE A 128 19.26 4.00 6.93
N SER A 129 18.57 3.54 7.97
CA SER A 129 19.17 3.17 9.26
C SER A 129 19.25 1.66 9.44
N HIS A 130 20.20 1.20 10.25
CA HIS A 130 20.34 -0.21 10.64
C HIS A 130 19.55 -0.57 11.92
N ALA A 131 18.55 0.23 12.29
CA ALA A 131 17.72 -0.06 13.45
C ALA A 131 16.90 -1.34 13.21
N PRO A 132 16.77 -2.24 14.19
CA PRO A 132 15.93 -3.43 14.05
C PRO A 132 14.47 -3.05 13.74
N SER A 133 13.98 -3.48 12.58
CA SER A 133 12.68 -3.09 12.05
C SER A 133 11.58 -4.14 12.25
N ARG A 134 11.95 -5.37 12.64
CA ARG A 134 11.00 -6.49 12.83
C ARG A 134 9.80 -6.11 13.68
N ALA A 135 10.03 -5.44 14.81
CA ALA A 135 8.99 -5.21 15.80
C ALA A 135 7.83 -4.33 15.31
N TRP A 136 8.07 -3.44 14.34
CA TRP A 136 7.02 -2.62 13.74
C TRP A 136 6.61 -3.13 12.35
N ARG A 137 7.53 -3.72 11.57
CA ARG A 137 7.23 -4.25 10.23
C ARG A 137 6.47 -5.55 10.26
N GLU A 138 6.79 -6.49 11.14
CA GLU A 138 6.14 -7.80 11.17
C GLU A 138 4.61 -7.69 11.36
N PRO A 139 4.08 -6.83 12.25
CA PRO A 139 2.64 -6.57 12.31
C PRO A 139 2.05 -5.97 11.02
N VAL A 140 2.79 -5.07 10.36
CA VAL A 140 2.38 -4.46 9.08
C VAL A 140 2.37 -5.49 7.96
N GLU A 141 3.41 -6.31 7.85
CA GLU A 141 3.52 -7.41 6.89
C GLU A 141 2.38 -8.43 7.05
N GLN A 142 2.08 -8.83 8.29
CA GLN A 142 0.97 -9.76 8.57
C GLN A 142 -0.38 -9.16 8.18
N TRP A 143 -0.56 -7.86 8.43
CA TRP A 143 -1.76 -7.15 8.03
C TRP A 143 -1.88 -7.03 6.51
N PHE A 144 -0.80 -6.62 5.82
CA PHE A 144 -0.74 -6.57 4.35
C PHE A 144 -0.99 -7.93 3.71
N ALA A 145 -0.46 -9.01 4.27
CA ALA A 145 -0.72 -10.36 3.78
C ALA A 145 -2.21 -10.71 3.80
N GLY A 146 -2.92 -10.31 4.86
CA GLY A 146 -4.36 -10.48 4.96
C GLY A 146 -5.12 -9.67 3.91
N VAL A 147 -4.71 -8.42 3.69
CA VAL A 147 -5.30 -7.54 2.66
C VAL A 147 -5.06 -8.09 1.26
N ALA A 148 -3.81 -8.43 0.92
CA ALA A 148 -3.44 -8.99 -0.38
C ALA A 148 -4.20 -10.29 -0.67
N GLY A 149 -4.32 -11.18 0.32
CA GLY A 149 -5.10 -12.42 0.18
C GLY A 149 -6.58 -12.19 -0.11
N ALA A 150 -7.20 -11.20 0.56
CA ALA A 150 -8.60 -10.85 0.34
C ALA A 150 -8.83 -10.19 -1.04
N VAL A 151 -7.91 -9.32 -1.47
CA VAL A 151 -7.94 -8.73 -2.82
C VAL A 151 -7.79 -9.83 -3.86
N PHE A 152 -6.81 -10.72 -3.72
CA PHE A 152 -6.59 -11.83 -4.66
C PHE A 152 -7.82 -12.75 -4.79
N GLY A 153 -8.48 -13.03 -3.67
CA GLY A 153 -9.72 -13.83 -3.66
C GLY A 153 -10.89 -13.17 -4.39
N SER A 154 -10.86 -11.85 -4.55
CA SER A 154 -11.89 -11.09 -5.29
C SER A 154 -11.47 -10.82 -6.74
N VAL A 155 -10.21 -10.48 -6.93
CA VAL A 155 -9.57 -10.09 -8.19
C VAL A 155 -8.18 -10.72 -8.23
N PRO A 156 -8.00 -11.86 -8.92
CA PRO A 156 -6.70 -12.47 -9.06
C PRO A 156 -5.73 -11.54 -9.80
N PHE A 157 -4.54 -11.37 -9.24
CA PHE A 157 -3.45 -10.55 -9.78
C PHE A 157 -2.21 -11.42 -10.07
N ALA A 158 -1.22 -10.88 -10.78
CA ALA A 158 0.01 -11.60 -11.08
C ALA A 158 0.91 -11.69 -9.83
N TYR A 159 1.19 -10.53 -9.24
CA TYR A 159 1.93 -10.44 -7.99
C TYR A 159 1.59 -9.15 -7.22
N ALA A 160 2.02 -9.10 -5.96
CA ALA A 160 2.03 -7.91 -5.13
C ALA A 160 3.32 -7.88 -4.31
N LEU A 161 3.76 -6.67 -3.95
CA LEU A 161 4.98 -6.42 -3.19
C LEU A 161 4.66 -5.66 -1.91
N THR A 162 5.42 -5.92 -0.85
CA THR A 162 5.40 -5.12 0.37
C THR A 162 6.78 -4.57 0.69
N GLY A 163 6.90 -3.28 1.01
CA GLY A 163 8.20 -2.69 1.32
C GLY A 163 8.20 -1.17 1.34
N PHE A 164 9.39 -0.58 1.27
CA PHE A 164 9.56 0.87 1.13
C PHE A 164 9.48 1.26 -0.34
N GLU A 165 8.43 2.00 -0.73
CA GLU A 165 8.26 2.56 -2.09
C GLU A 165 8.56 1.52 -3.19
N VAL A 166 7.79 0.43 -3.20
CA VAL A 166 7.98 -0.76 -4.04
C VAL A 166 7.09 -0.77 -5.30
N SER A 167 6.16 0.17 -5.43
CA SER A 167 5.36 0.33 -6.65
C SER A 167 6.25 0.53 -7.88
N GLY A 168 5.98 -0.22 -8.95
CA GLY A 168 6.78 -0.22 -10.19
C GLY A 168 8.03 -1.12 -10.17
N PHE A 169 8.25 -1.88 -9.09
CA PHE A 169 9.28 -2.93 -9.06
C PHE A 169 8.72 -4.27 -9.58
N GLY A 170 9.58 -5.06 -10.19
CA GLY A 170 9.24 -6.42 -10.61
C GLY A 170 9.33 -7.42 -9.44
N ALA A 171 8.75 -8.61 -9.62
CA ALA A 171 8.86 -9.69 -8.63
C ALA A 171 10.32 -10.10 -8.35
N GLU A 172 11.20 -9.93 -9.34
CA GLU A 172 12.64 -10.17 -9.24
C GLU A 172 13.35 -9.24 -8.26
N ASP A 173 12.80 -8.05 -7.98
CA ASP A 173 13.40 -7.06 -7.09
C ASP A 173 13.25 -7.42 -5.60
N ALA A 174 12.44 -8.43 -5.28
CA ALA A 174 12.28 -8.93 -3.91
C ALA A 174 13.45 -9.80 -3.39
N ALA A 175 14.53 -9.94 -4.17
CA ALA A 175 15.62 -10.88 -3.92
C ALA A 175 16.48 -10.56 -2.67
N ASP A 176 16.48 -9.31 -2.17
CA ASP A 176 17.30 -8.92 -1.02
C ASP A 176 16.67 -9.27 0.35
N GLY A 177 15.46 -9.83 0.34
CA GLY A 177 14.70 -10.24 1.51
C GLY A 177 14.09 -9.10 2.32
N ARG A 178 14.22 -7.83 1.88
CA ARG A 178 13.58 -6.67 2.51
C ARG A 178 12.17 -6.42 1.98
N THR A 179 11.82 -7.01 0.85
CA THR A 179 10.50 -6.91 0.24
C THR A 179 9.74 -8.23 0.42
N GLY A 180 8.47 -8.17 0.81
CA GLY A 180 7.59 -9.33 0.76
C GLY A 180 7.01 -9.49 -0.64
N LEU A 181 6.90 -10.72 -1.12
CA LEU A 181 6.35 -11.04 -2.43
C LEU A 181 5.14 -11.97 -2.30
N TYR A 182 4.06 -11.61 -2.97
CA TYR A 182 2.84 -12.40 -3.10
C TYR A 182 2.66 -12.70 -4.57
N GLU A 183 2.69 -13.96 -4.97
CA GLU A 183 2.72 -14.33 -6.39
C GLU A 183 1.68 -15.41 -6.67
N ARG A 184 0.99 -15.29 -7.81
CA ARG A 184 0.08 -16.33 -8.28
C ARG A 184 0.86 -17.58 -8.68
N ALA A 185 0.62 -18.67 -7.95
CA ALA A 185 1.14 -19.98 -8.28
C ALA A 185 0.42 -20.59 -9.50
N ALA A 186 1.05 -21.60 -10.10
CA ALA A 186 0.51 -22.31 -11.27
C ALA A 186 -0.82 -23.01 -11.01
N ASP A 187 -1.11 -23.37 -9.76
CA ASP A 187 -2.39 -23.94 -9.34
C ASP A 187 -3.48 -22.89 -9.08
N GLY A 188 -3.18 -21.61 -9.31
CA GLY A 188 -4.08 -20.49 -9.11
C GLY A 188 -4.17 -19.98 -7.67
N THR A 189 -3.38 -20.52 -6.74
CA THR A 189 -3.30 -20.03 -5.36
C THR A 189 -2.32 -18.87 -5.22
N LEU A 190 -2.41 -18.12 -4.12
CA LEU A 190 -1.46 -17.06 -3.80
C LEU A 190 -0.33 -17.62 -2.93
N ARG A 191 0.90 -17.63 -3.47
CA ARG A 191 2.12 -18.01 -2.75
C ARG A 191 2.71 -16.77 -2.08
N VAL A 192 3.17 -16.93 -0.85
CA VAL A 192 3.78 -15.84 -0.07
C VAL A 192 5.25 -16.15 0.19
N ALA A 193 6.12 -15.25 -0.23
CA ALA A 193 7.52 -15.17 0.18
C ALA A 193 7.67 -13.96 1.12
N PRO A 194 7.73 -14.19 2.45
CA PRO A 194 7.72 -13.10 3.41
C PRO A 194 9.04 -12.33 3.45
N VAL A 195 9.01 -11.13 4.01
CA VAL A 195 10.22 -10.41 4.42
C VAL A 195 11.07 -11.29 5.35
N THR A 196 12.37 -11.36 5.08
CA THR A 196 13.35 -12.10 5.89
C THR A 196 14.46 -11.22 6.47
N ALA A 197 14.66 -10.03 5.91
CA ALA A 197 15.62 -9.03 6.37
C ALA A 197 14.92 -7.93 7.18
N TRP A 198 15.23 -7.89 8.48
CA TRP A 198 14.63 -7.00 9.47
C TRP A 198 15.62 -6.01 10.05
#